data_AF-A0A935LWS3-F1
#
_entry.id   AF-A0A935LWS3-F1
#
_cell.length_a   1.000
_cell.length_b   1.000
_cell.length_c   1.000
_cell.angle_alpha   90.00
_cell.angle_beta   90.00
_cell.angle_gamma   90.00
#
_symmetry.space_group_name_H-M   'P 1'
#
loop_
_entity.id
_entity.type
_entity.pdbx_description
1 polymer ?
#
loop_
_entity_poly.entity_id
_entity_poly.type
_entity_poly.pdbx_seq_one_letter_code
_entity_poly.pdbx_strand_id
1 'polypeptide(L)'
;MKSAVCLASALVLAAIIIGGCSETSNAPDDANDHDVITTVTFTLRPTNVVGDTLVYVWEDIDGVGGNNPNRIDTMKLSEGVLYACTVKLENRSVNPTIDLTPSIQEEKDAHQFLYTISEQQGAVIVLDRDSRDLPVGLLFNLQSTTEPAPAPGTFSMSLYHYDTSTDKVAGVPGSETDVSIEMPVLRR
;
A
#
# COMPACT_ATOMS: atom_id res chain seq x y z
N MET A 1 -69.56 7.01 -49.22
CA MET A 1 -69.28 7.49 -47.85
C MET A 1 -69.02 6.29 -46.95
N LYS A 2 -67.77 6.14 -46.49
CA LYS A 2 -67.30 5.51 -45.23
C LYS A 2 -65.81 5.18 -45.40
N SER A 3 -65.02 6.18 -44.99
CA SER A 3 -63.68 6.19 -44.39
C SER A 3 -62.59 5.22 -44.88
N ALA A 4 -61.49 5.85 -45.30
CA ALA A 4 -60.14 5.30 -45.40
C ALA A 4 -59.52 5.00 -44.02
N VAL A 5 -58.52 4.12 -43.99
CA VAL A 5 -57.11 4.40 -43.62
C VAL A 5 -56.38 3.08 -43.32
N CYS A 6 -55.17 2.99 -43.89
CA CYS A 6 -54.16 1.93 -43.78
C CYS A 6 -53.79 1.55 -42.34
N LEU A 7 -53.34 0.31 -42.12
CA LEU A 7 -52.09 0.04 -41.39
C LEU A 7 -51.64 -1.42 -41.62
N ALA A 8 -50.57 -1.56 -42.40
CA ALA A 8 -49.77 -2.78 -42.48
C ALA A 8 -48.94 -2.91 -41.20
N SER A 9 -48.77 -4.14 -40.67
CA SER A 9 -47.79 -4.44 -39.63
C SER A 9 -47.47 -5.94 -39.71
N ALA A 10 -46.46 -6.36 -40.46
CA ALA A 10 -45.02 -6.36 -40.12
C ALA A 10 -44.71 -7.34 -38.97
N LEU A 11 -44.26 -8.53 -39.37
CA LEU A 11 -43.65 -9.57 -38.53
C LEU A 11 -42.32 -9.03 -37.97
N VAL A 12 -42.27 -8.67 -36.69
CA VAL A 12 -41.04 -8.24 -36.03
C VAL A 12 -40.42 -9.41 -35.26
N LEU A 13 -39.30 -9.87 -35.79
CA LEU A 13 -38.36 -10.78 -35.15
C LEU A 13 -37.69 -10.03 -33.99
N ALA A 14 -38.00 -10.39 -32.75
CA ALA A 14 -37.34 -9.84 -31.58
C ALA A 14 -35.91 -10.41 -31.48
N ALA A 15 -34.93 -9.63 -31.94
CA ALA A 15 -33.52 -9.89 -31.68
C ALA A 15 -33.23 -9.58 -30.21
N ILE A 16 -32.77 -10.59 -29.47
CA ILE A 16 -32.18 -10.43 -28.14
C ILE A 16 -30.84 -9.73 -28.35
N ILE A 17 -30.79 -8.44 -28.06
CA ILE A 17 -29.52 -7.70 -27.98
C ILE A 17 -29.09 -7.74 -26.52
N ILE A 18 -28.09 -8.58 -26.25
CA ILE A 18 -27.33 -8.57 -25.01
C ILE A 18 -26.47 -7.29 -25.10
N GLY A 19 -26.97 -6.19 -24.54
CA GLY A 19 -26.20 -4.97 -24.38
C GLY A 19 -25.17 -5.20 -23.27
N GLY A 20 -23.95 -5.57 -23.66
CA GLY A 20 -22.80 -5.46 -22.78
C GLY A 20 -22.60 -3.98 -22.42
N CYS A 21 -22.42 -3.70 -21.12
CA CYS A 21 -21.95 -2.41 -20.64
C CYS A 21 -20.56 -2.19 -21.22
N SER A 22 -20.45 -1.44 -22.32
CA SER A 22 -19.20 -0.80 -22.68
C SER A 22 -19.13 0.48 -21.87
N GLU A 23 -18.46 0.43 -20.73
CA GLU A 23 -18.02 1.61 -20.00
C GLU A 23 -17.17 2.45 -20.96
N THR A 24 -17.77 3.49 -21.52
CA THR A 24 -17.05 4.53 -22.26
C THR A 24 -16.57 5.57 -21.24
N SER A 25 -15.46 5.29 -20.57
CA SER A 25 -14.80 6.26 -19.70
C SER A 25 -13.98 7.25 -20.53
N ASN A 26 -14.51 8.45 -20.71
CA ASN A 26 -13.75 9.65 -21.09
C ASN A 26 -13.99 10.75 -20.03
N ALA A 27 -14.07 10.37 -18.76
CA ALA A 27 -13.78 11.25 -17.64
C ALA A 27 -12.27 11.13 -17.36
N PRO A 28 -11.60 12.13 -16.74
CA PRO A 28 -10.39 11.81 -16.01
C PRO A 28 -10.77 10.70 -15.03
N ASP A 29 -10.04 9.60 -15.03
CA ASP A 29 -10.22 8.51 -14.09
C ASP A 29 -9.90 9.07 -12.70
N ASP A 30 -10.91 9.62 -12.04
CA ASP A 30 -10.92 9.94 -10.60
C ASP A 30 -11.44 8.70 -9.84
N ALA A 31 -11.18 7.52 -10.41
CA ALA A 31 -11.35 6.25 -9.77
C ALA A 31 -10.16 6.07 -8.83
N ASN A 32 -10.36 6.44 -7.57
CA ASN A 32 -9.64 5.83 -6.45
C ASN A 32 -9.87 4.31 -6.50
N ASP A 33 -9.21 3.62 -7.42
CA ASP A 33 -9.09 2.17 -7.39
C ASP A 33 -8.12 1.89 -6.25
N HIS A 34 -8.67 1.62 -5.06
CA HIS A 34 -7.91 1.28 -3.86
C HIS A 34 -7.12 0.02 -4.15
N ASP A 35 -5.90 0.21 -4.65
CA ASP A 35 -5.05 -0.86 -5.14
C ASP A 35 -4.78 -1.85 -3.99
N VAL A 36 -5.28 -3.08 -4.15
CA VAL A 36 -5.20 -4.10 -3.09
C VAL A 36 -3.75 -4.47 -2.81
N ILE A 37 -3.21 -4.01 -1.68
CA ILE A 37 -1.87 -4.37 -1.22
C ILE A 37 -1.93 -5.72 -0.51
N THR A 38 -1.33 -6.73 -1.11
CA THR A 38 -1.21 -8.06 -0.51
C THR A 38 0.19 -8.35 0.02
N THR A 39 1.17 -7.55 -0.37
CA THR A 39 2.57 -7.83 -0.06
C THR A 39 3.35 -6.56 0.18
N VAL A 40 4.12 -6.56 1.27
CA VAL A 40 5.02 -5.48 1.64
C VAL A 40 6.42 -6.07 1.80
N THR A 41 7.38 -5.52 1.06
CA THR A 41 8.79 -5.91 1.14
C THR A 41 9.63 -4.74 1.65
N PHE A 42 10.33 -4.94 2.76
CA PHE A 42 11.33 -4.01 3.28
C PHE A 42 12.73 -4.44 2.87
N THR A 43 13.53 -3.50 2.38
CA THR A 43 14.96 -3.69 2.10
C THR A 43 15.77 -2.77 3.00
N LEU A 44 16.63 -3.34 3.84
CA LEU A 44 17.41 -2.65 4.88
C LEU A 44 18.90 -2.78 4.55
N ARG A 45 19.56 -1.67 4.22
CA ARG A 45 21.01 -1.64 3.95
C ARG A 45 21.77 -1.02 5.12
N PRO A 46 22.68 -1.73 5.80
CA PRO A 46 23.58 -1.13 6.78
C PRO A 46 24.38 0.03 6.19
N THR A 47 24.53 1.12 6.93
CA THR A 47 25.22 2.34 6.45
C THR A 47 26.42 2.75 7.29
N ASN A 48 26.45 2.39 8.58
CA ASN A 48 27.53 2.72 9.50
C ASN A 48 28.50 1.54 9.76
N VAL A 49 28.23 0.38 9.17
CA VAL A 49 29.05 -0.84 9.23
C VAL A 49 29.05 -1.53 7.88
N VAL A 50 30.02 -2.42 7.66
CA VAL A 50 29.97 -3.36 6.52
C VAL A 50 29.04 -4.51 6.90
N GLY A 51 28.05 -4.79 6.04
CA GLY A 51 27.12 -5.90 6.25
C GLY A 51 26.24 -6.11 5.02
N ASP A 52 25.58 -7.26 4.98
CA ASP A 52 24.67 -7.62 3.90
C ASP A 52 23.38 -6.79 3.95
N THR A 53 22.76 -6.60 2.78
CA THR A 53 21.41 -6.04 2.71
C THR A 53 20.40 -7.07 3.19
N LEU A 54 19.54 -6.66 4.10
CA LEU A 54 18.50 -7.51 4.69
C LEU A 54 17.18 -7.27 3.98
N VAL A 55 16.43 -8.33 3.70
CA VAL A 55 15.10 -8.24 3.06
C VAL A 55 14.09 -8.97 3.92
N TYR A 56 12.98 -8.30 4.21
CA TYR A 56 11.89 -8.81 5.04
C TYR A 56 10.56 -8.62 4.33
N VAL A 57 9.71 -9.64 4.39
CA VAL A 57 8.42 -9.65 3.71
C VAL A 57 7.29 -9.90 4.70
N TRP A 58 6.22 -9.14 4.53
CA TRP A 58 4.89 -9.44 5.02
C TRP A 58 4.00 -9.73 3.81
N GLU A 59 3.21 -10.79 3.86
CA GLU A 59 2.32 -11.21 2.77
C GLU A 59 1.01 -11.74 3.32
N ASP A 60 -0.08 -11.24 2.74
CA ASP A 60 -1.46 -11.63 2.95
C ASP A 60 -2.16 -11.74 1.60
N ILE A 61 -2.09 -12.92 0.99
CA ILE A 61 -2.42 -13.13 -0.43
C ILE A 61 -3.92 -13.02 -0.75
N ASP A 62 -4.80 -13.22 0.23
CA ASP A 62 -6.25 -13.05 0.08
C ASP A 62 -6.76 -11.69 0.61
N GLY A 63 -5.84 -10.83 1.06
CA GLY A 63 -6.10 -9.44 1.42
C GLY A 63 -6.73 -9.26 2.81
N VAL A 64 -6.76 -7.99 3.23
CA VAL A 64 -7.23 -7.59 4.57
C VAL A 64 -8.68 -8.06 4.81
N GLY A 65 -8.90 -8.73 5.94
CA GLY A 65 -10.21 -9.27 6.33
C GLY A 65 -10.47 -10.72 5.89
N GLY A 66 -9.53 -11.32 5.14
CA GLY A 66 -9.50 -12.73 4.77
C GLY A 66 -8.91 -13.61 5.88
N ASN A 67 -8.01 -14.53 5.49
CA ASN A 67 -7.26 -15.33 6.45
C ASN A 67 -6.20 -14.49 7.17
N ASN A 68 -5.50 -15.09 8.14
CA ASN A 68 -4.30 -14.45 8.68
C ASN A 68 -3.21 -14.39 7.59
N PRO A 69 -2.31 -13.38 7.64
CA PRO A 69 -1.23 -13.24 6.68
C PRO A 69 -0.44 -14.54 6.52
N ASN A 70 -0.28 -14.99 5.28
CA ASN A 70 0.39 -16.26 4.97
C ASN A 70 1.92 -16.18 5.16
N ARG A 71 2.50 -14.99 5.31
CA ARG A 71 3.91 -14.79 5.68
C ARG A 71 4.11 -13.54 6.51
N ILE A 72 4.83 -13.68 7.62
CA ILE A 72 5.34 -12.56 8.42
C ILE A 72 6.79 -12.88 8.78
N ASP A 73 7.74 -12.21 8.14
CA ASP A 73 9.15 -12.37 8.49
C ASP A 73 9.48 -11.72 9.85
N THR A 74 10.49 -12.26 10.55
CA THR A 74 11.07 -11.61 11.73
C THR A 74 12.22 -10.70 11.31
N MET A 75 12.12 -9.40 11.58
CA MET A 75 13.19 -8.43 11.36
C MET A 75 14.34 -8.68 12.34
N LYS A 76 15.49 -9.13 11.83
CA LYS A 76 16.69 -9.38 12.64
C LYS A 76 17.67 -8.22 12.47
N LEU A 77 17.81 -7.41 13.50
CA LEU A 77 18.65 -6.22 13.47
C LEU A 77 19.93 -6.45 14.27
N SER A 78 21.07 -6.04 13.73
CA SER A 78 22.31 -5.94 14.51
C SER A 78 22.31 -4.71 15.42
N GLU A 79 22.80 -4.84 16.65
CA GLU A 79 22.90 -3.76 17.64
C GLU A 79 23.68 -2.52 17.15
N GLY A 80 23.13 -1.34 17.42
CA GLY A 80 23.76 -0.04 17.09
C GLY A 80 23.89 0.27 15.59
N VAL A 81 23.38 -0.58 14.70
CA VAL A 81 23.44 -0.39 13.25
C VAL A 81 22.35 0.57 12.77
N LEU A 82 22.74 1.46 11.85
CA LEU A 82 21.87 2.33 11.09
C LEU A 82 21.59 1.73 9.71
N TYR A 83 20.32 1.48 9.43
CA TYR A 83 19.87 0.95 8.14
C TYR A 83 19.20 2.05 7.31
N ALA A 84 19.63 2.19 6.06
CA ALA A 84 18.86 2.90 5.04
C ALA A 84 17.83 1.92 4.46
N CYS A 85 16.55 2.27 4.55
CA CYS A 85 15.44 1.38 4.29
C CYS A 85 14.60 1.88 3.11
N THR A 86 14.10 0.93 2.32
CA THR A 86 13.07 1.15 1.30
C THR A 86 11.94 0.17 1.48
N VAL A 87 10.73 0.56 1.08
CA VAL A 87 9.55 -0.31 1.04
C VAL A 87 9.07 -0.48 -0.40
N LYS A 88 8.62 -1.69 -0.73
CA LYS A 88 7.93 -2.03 -1.98
C LYS A 88 6.57 -2.64 -1.65
N LEU A 89 5.54 -2.22 -2.37
CA LEU A 89 4.16 -2.68 -2.20
C LEU A 89 3.68 -3.35 -3.49
N GLU A 90 3.05 -4.51 -3.37
CA GLU A 90 2.61 -5.30 -4.52
C GLU A 90 1.24 -5.93 -4.27
N ASN A 91 0.49 -6.09 -5.37
CA ASN A 91 -0.65 -7.00 -5.45
C ASN A 91 -0.22 -8.30 -6.13
N ARG A 92 -0.01 -9.34 -5.33
CA ARG A 92 0.36 -10.69 -5.75
C ARG A 92 -0.82 -11.64 -5.87
N SER A 93 -2.04 -11.20 -5.53
CA SER A 93 -3.26 -12.01 -5.72
C SER A 93 -3.66 -12.16 -7.20
N VAL A 94 -3.15 -11.28 -8.05
CA VAL A 94 -3.42 -11.23 -9.49
C VAL A 94 -2.20 -11.66 -10.31
N ASN A 95 -2.44 -12.03 -11.57
CA ASN A 95 -1.40 -12.43 -12.51
C ASN A 95 -1.54 -11.65 -13.83
N PRO A 96 -0.54 -10.83 -14.23
CA PRO A 96 0.75 -10.64 -13.55
C PRO A 96 0.62 -9.90 -12.21
N THR A 97 1.58 -10.14 -11.30
CA THR A 97 1.75 -9.33 -10.08
C THR A 97 1.86 -7.85 -10.46
N ILE A 98 1.17 -6.99 -9.71
CA ILE A 98 1.18 -5.54 -9.92
C ILE A 98 2.08 -4.91 -8.87
N ASP A 99 2.99 -4.05 -9.29
CA ASP A 99 3.81 -3.19 -8.41
C ASP A 99 3.07 -1.87 -8.18
N LEU A 100 2.72 -1.61 -6.93
CA LEU A 100 1.92 -0.46 -6.51
C LEU A 100 2.77 0.72 -6.05
N THR A 101 4.08 0.49 -5.89
CA THR A 101 5.02 1.51 -5.43
C THR A 101 5.05 2.75 -6.34
N PRO A 102 4.98 2.64 -7.69
CA PRO A 102 4.91 3.79 -8.58
C PRO A 102 3.64 4.63 -8.38
N SER A 103 2.46 4.01 -8.24
CA SER A 103 1.20 4.73 -8.03
C SER A 103 1.24 5.51 -6.71
N ILE A 104 1.67 4.87 -5.62
CA ILE A 104 1.84 5.53 -4.31
C ILE A 104 2.86 6.69 -4.38
N GLN A 105 3.91 6.54 -5.20
CA GLN A 105 4.92 7.58 -5.40
C GLN A 105 4.36 8.78 -6.19
N GLU A 106 3.50 8.53 -7.18
CA GLU A 106 2.80 9.57 -7.95
C GLU A 106 1.79 10.30 -7.07
N GLU A 107 1.08 9.57 -6.21
CA GLU A 107 0.05 10.08 -5.30
C GLU A 107 0.57 10.44 -3.90
N LYS A 108 1.88 10.68 -3.77
CA LYS A 108 2.56 10.93 -2.48
C LYS A 108 2.00 12.10 -1.67
N ASP A 109 1.30 13.03 -2.32
CA ASP A 109 0.67 14.18 -1.68
C ASP A 109 -0.62 13.78 -0.91
N ALA A 110 -1.21 12.63 -1.26
CA ALA A 110 -2.39 12.02 -0.67
C ALA A 110 -2.09 10.70 0.07
N HIS A 111 -0.82 10.30 0.18
CA HIS A 111 -0.39 9.10 0.91
C HIS A 111 0.62 9.42 2.01
N GLN A 112 0.53 8.70 3.13
CA GLN A 112 1.55 8.74 4.18
C GLN A 112 1.73 7.38 4.87
N PHE A 113 2.98 6.95 4.97
CA PHE A 113 3.38 5.85 5.84
C PHE A 113 3.61 6.35 7.27
N LEU A 114 3.10 5.59 8.23
CA LEU A 114 3.36 5.75 9.65
C LEU A 114 4.06 4.50 10.17
N TYR A 115 5.20 4.71 10.82
CA TYR A 115 6.05 3.65 11.36
C TYR A 115 6.12 3.75 12.87
N THR A 116 6.07 2.59 13.52
CA THR A 116 6.44 2.45 14.92
C THR A 116 7.36 1.26 15.09
N ILE A 117 8.24 1.34 16.08
CA ILE A 117 9.07 0.22 16.51
C ILE A 117 9.14 0.28 18.02
N SER A 118 9.16 -0.87 18.69
CA SER A 118 9.37 -0.91 20.14
C SER A 118 10.63 -0.11 20.51
N GLU A 119 10.50 0.81 21.47
CA GLU A 119 11.56 1.76 21.84
C GLU A 119 12.87 1.07 22.19
N GLN A 120 12.79 -0.11 22.81
CA GLN A 120 13.97 -0.88 23.18
C GLN A 120 14.68 -1.50 21.98
N GLN A 121 14.08 -1.52 20.78
CA GLN A 121 14.67 -2.07 19.55
C GLN A 121 15.34 -0.99 18.69
N GLY A 122 14.75 0.21 18.60
CA GLY A 122 15.26 1.26 17.74
C GLY A 122 14.34 2.47 17.60
N ALA A 123 14.62 3.27 16.57
CA ALA A 123 13.79 4.38 16.12
C ALA A 123 13.78 4.45 14.58
N VAL A 124 12.69 4.99 14.03
CA VAL A 124 12.49 5.20 12.59
C VAL A 124 12.49 6.70 12.28
N ILE A 125 13.15 7.08 11.19
CA ILE A 125 13.17 8.45 10.67
C ILE A 125 12.83 8.41 9.18
N VAL A 126 11.67 8.92 8.79
CA VAL A 126 11.26 9.09 7.39
C VAL A 126 12.12 10.16 6.71
N LEU A 127 12.54 9.89 5.47
CA LEU A 127 13.50 10.71 4.73
C LEU A 127 12.89 11.42 3.52
N ASP A 128 11.89 10.83 2.88
CA ASP A 128 11.25 11.36 1.68
C ASP A 128 10.06 12.26 2.00
N ARG A 129 9.86 13.24 1.11
CA ARG A 129 8.93 14.35 1.27
C ARG A 129 8.04 14.50 0.04
N ASP A 130 6.80 14.91 0.27
CA ASP A 130 5.83 15.22 -0.76
C ASP A 130 6.04 16.64 -1.34
N SER A 131 5.15 17.13 -2.20
CA SER A 131 5.30 18.47 -2.81
C SER A 131 5.17 19.63 -1.81
N ARG A 132 4.64 19.34 -0.60
CA ARG A 132 4.39 20.29 0.48
C ARG A 132 5.34 20.11 1.66
N ASP A 133 6.43 19.36 1.49
CA ASP A 133 7.42 19.04 2.53
C ASP A 133 6.84 18.22 3.71
N LEU A 134 5.77 17.46 3.49
CA LEU A 134 5.26 16.50 4.46
C LEU A 134 5.90 15.12 4.22
N PRO A 135 6.10 14.31 5.27
CA PRO A 135 6.66 12.97 5.14
C PRO A 135 5.80 12.08 4.24
N VAL A 136 6.45 11.23 3.45
CA VAL A 136 5.80 10.18 2.65
C VAL A 136 6.09 8.84 3.32
N GLY A 137 7.35 8.39 3.30
CA GLY A 137 7.81 7.20 4.01
C GLY A 137 8.21 6.01 3.14
N LEU A 138 8.28 6.17 1.81
CA LEU A 138 8.87 5.12 0.96
C LEU A 138 10.36 4.92 1.27
N LEU A 139 11.01 5.95 1.81
CA LEU A 139 12.40 5.95 2.25
C LEU A 139 12.50 6.34 3.73
N PHE A 140 13.16 5.50 4.54
CA PHE A 140 13.37 5.79 5.95
C PHE A 140 14.69 5.24 6.46
N ASN A 141 15.21 5.84 7.53
CA ASN A 141 16.29 5.26 8.32
C ASN A 141 15.70 4.49 9.50
N LEU A 142 16.26 3.32 9.81
CA LEU A 142 16.01 2.58 11.04
C LEU A 142 17.32 2.54 11.84
N GLN A 143 17.34 3.23 12.97
CA GLN A 143 18.46 3.19 13.92
C GLN A 143 18.14 2.16 15.00
N SER A 144 18.86 1.04 15.02
CA SER A 144 18.79 0.11 16.14
C SER A 144 19.58 0.66 17.35
N THR A 145 19.12 0.37 18.57
CA THR A 145 19.85 0.78 19.79
C THR A 145 20.86 -0.26 20.25
N THR A 146 21.67 0.08 21.25
CA THR A 146 22.56 -0.85 21.98
C THR A 146 22.04 -1.14 23.39
N GLU A 147 20.81 -0.74 23.70
CA GLU A 147 20.21 -0.97 25.01
C GLU A 147 19.91 -2.47 25.20
N PRO A 148 19.66 -2.96 26.42
CA PRO A 148 19.19 -4.33 26.60
C PRO A 148 17.82 -4.55 25.95
N ALA A 149 17.68 -5.59 25.12
CA ALA A 149 16.39 -6.07 24.60
C ALA A 149 16.08 -7.46 25.18
N PRO A 150 15.47 -7.55 26.39
CA PRO A 150 15.21 -8.82 27.05
C PRO A 150 14.12 -9.68 26.38
N ALA A 151 13.36 -9.07 25.46
CA ALA A 151 12.31 -9.73 24.69
C ALA A 151 12.32 -9.24 23.23
N PRO A 152 11.79 -10.02 22.27
CA PRO A 152 11.47 -9.52 20.94
C PRO A 152 10.56 -8.30 21.02
N GLY A 153 10.76 -7.34 20.11
CA GLY A 153 9.86 -6.21 19.93
C GLY A 153 8.98 -6.36 18.71
N THR A 154 8.29 -5.29 18.36
CA THR A 154 7.41 -5.18 17.20
C THR A 154 7.83 -3.99 16.35
N PHE A 155 7.78 -4.14 15.04
CA PHE A 155 7.82 -3.08 14.05
C PHE A 155 6.45 -3.05 13.37
N SER A 156 5.81 -1.89 13.35
CA SER A 156 4.52 -1.70 12.69
C SER A 156 4.66 -0.66 11.60
N MET A 157 3.93 -0.88 10.51
CA MET A 157 3.81 0.05 9.40
C MET A 157 2.35 0.12 8.99
N SER A 158 1.85 1.34 8.80
CA SER A 158 0.55 1.57 8.18
C SER A 158 0.71 2.58 7.05
N LEU A 159 0.11 2.30 5.89
CA LEU A 159 -0.07 3.26 4.82
C LEU A 159 -1.48 3.84 4.92
N TYR A 160 -1.58 5.16 4.95
CA TYR A 160 -2.84 5.88 4.95
C TYR A 160 -3.01 6.67 3.66
N HIS A 161 -4.25 6.65 3.17
CA HIS A 161 -4.74 7.47 2.08
C HIS A 161 -5.63 8.60 2.65
N TYR A 162 -5.55 9.77 2.02
CA TYR A 162 -6.34 10.95 2.36
C TYR A 162 -7.20 11.34 1.16
N ASP A 163 -8.50 11.59 1.40
CA ASP A 163 -9.47 11.97 0.35
C ASP A 163 -8.99 13.13 -0.51
N THR A 164 -8.29 14.09 0.09
CA THR A 164 -7.61 15.15 -0.63
C THR A 164 -6.20 15.36 -0.08
N SER A 165 -5.30 15.83 -0.94
CA SER A 165 -3.93 16.18 -0.51
C SER A 165 -3.94 17.22 0.62
N THR A 166 -4.92 18.11 0.68
CA THR A 166 -5.01 19.12 1.75
C THR A 166 -5.34 18.54 3.12
N ASP A 167 -5.91 17.33 3.20
CA ASP A 167 -6.25 16.68 4.47
C ASP A 167 -5.03 16.04 5.13
N LYS A 168 -3.98 15.76 4.35
CA LYS A 168 -2.74 15.19 4.87
C LYS A 168 -2.02 16.17 5.79
N VAL A 169 -1.87 15.74 7.05
CA VAL A 169 -1.11 16.41 8.11
C VAL A 169 -0.03 15.45 8.61
N ALA A 170 1.21 15.93 8.70
CA ALA A 170 2.35 15.11 9.08
C ALA A 170 2.12 14.35 10.39
N GLY A 171 2.11 13.02 10.30
CA GLY A 171 2.05 12.16 11.49
C GLY A 171 0.64 11.81 11.93
N VAL A 172 -0.39 12.31 11.22
CA VAL A 172 -1.79 12.08 11.55
C VAL A 172 -2.36 11.05 10.58
N PRO A 173 -2.98 9.95 11.04
CA PRO A 173 -3.69 9.00 10.18
C PRO A 173 -4.64 9.66 9.17
N GLY A 174 -4.73 9.10 7.98
CA GLY A 174 -5.67 9.53 6.92
C GLY A 174 -7.09 9.04 7.13
N SER A 175 -7.95 9.33 6.15
CA SER A 175 -9.36 8.89 6.15
C SER A 175 -9.49 7.38 5.95
N GLU A 176 -8.51 6.76 5.30
CA GLU A 176 -8.45 5.34 5.01
C GLU A 176 -7.08 4.74 5.33
N THR A 177 -7.07 3.43 5.62
CA THR A 177 -5.85 2.63 5.78
C THR A 177 -5.77 1.62 4.64
N ASP A 178 -4.79 1.78 3.75
CA ASP A 178 -4.61 0.87 2.60
C ASP A 178 -3.98 -0.47 3.04
N VAL A 179 -3.02 -0.40 3.98
CA VAL A 179 -2.44 -1.57 4.61
C VAL A 179 -1.94 -1.23 6.01
N SER A 180 -2.08 -2.17 6.96
CA SER A 180 -1.51 -2.06 8.31
C SER A 180 -0.95 -3.40 8.73
N ILE A 181 0.33 -3.41 9.10
CA ILE A 181 1.08 -4.63 9.37
C ILE A 181 1.85 -4.52 10.68
N GLU A 182 2.12 -5.68 11.27
CA GLU A 182 3.05 -5.84 12.38
C GLU A 182 4.02 -6.98 12.08
N MET A 183 5.31 -6.74 12.36
CA MET A 183 6.39 -7.70 12.18
C MET A 183 7.19 -7.85 13.48
N PRO A 184 7.52 -9.08 13.91
CA PRO A 184 8.39 -9.28 15.05
C PRO A 184 9.80 -8.74 14.77
N VAL A 185 10.41 -8.11 15.77
CA VAL A 185 11.78 -7.62 15.73
C VAL A 185 12.63 -8.36 16.75
N LEU A 186 13.76 -8.87 16.31
CA LEU A 186 14.79 -9.44 17.16
C LEU A 186 16.10 -8.72 16.93
N ARG A 187 16.59 -7.99 17.94
CA ARG A 187 17.92 -7.39 17.89
C ARG A 187 18.99 -8.32 18.49
N ARG A 188 20.17 -8.36 17.88
CA ARG A 188 21.32 -9.18 18.29
C ARG A 188 22.66 -8.49 18.08
#